data_AF-A0A7S2DBL7-F1
#
_entry.id   AF-A0A7S2DBL7-F1
#
_cell.length_a   1.000
_cell.length_b   1.000
_cell.length_c   1.000
_cell.angle_alpha   90.00
_cell.angle_beta   90.00
_cell.angle_gamma   90.00
#
_symmetry.space_group_name_H-M   'P 1'
#
loop_
_entity.id
_entity.type
_entity.pdbx_description
1 polymer ?
#
loop_
_entity_poly.entity_id
_entity_poly.type
_entity_poly.pdbx_seq_one_letter_code
_entity_poly.pdbx_strand_id
1 'polypeptide(L)'
;STSQGKSAVANWQTVRKCLQEILKDVAPGSGSLPLSNVKRLFRSRFHVELSETALGHAKLSELLQDPRINDVCTVRLQGQGYVVAPLTPEPPARSQISLADSIAPKIST
;
A
#
# COMPACT_ATOMS: atom_id res chain seq x y z
N SER A 1 -27.41 14.54 -8.05
CA SER A 1 -27.84 13.15 -7.81
C SER A 1 -26.87 12.21 -8.48
N THR A 2 -25.80 11.78 -7.80
CA THR A 2 -24.85 10.82 -8.37
C THR A 2 -25.23 9.43 -7.89
N SER A 3 -25.79 8.66 -8.82
CA SER A 3 -26.14 7.25 -8.68
C SER A 3 -24.94 6.47 -8.16
N GLN A 4 -25.11 5.90 -6.97
CA GLN A 4 -24.22 4.92 -6.39
C GLN A 4 -24.31 3.65 -7.24
N GLY A 5 -23.52 3.60 -8.32
CA GLY A 5 -23.32 2.38 -9.09
C GLY A 5 -22.75 1.32 -8.17
N LYS A 6 -23.45 0.18 -8.03
CA LYS A 6 -22.95 -1.00 -7.31
C LYS A 6 -21.70 -1.50 -8.03
N SER A 7 -20.53 -1.04 -7.61
CA SER A 7 -19.25 -1.62 -8.05
C SER A 7 -19.12 -3.00 -7.41
N ALA A 8 -18.72 -3.99 -8.20
CA ALA A 8 -18.50 -5.34 -7.69
C ALA A 8 -17.34 -5.34 -6.68
N VAL A 9 -17.46 -6.11 -5.60
CA VAL A 9 -16.38 -6.26 -4.62
C VAL A 9 -15.26 -7.12 -5.23
N ALA A 10 -14.01 -6.66 -5.10
CA ALA A 10 -12.85 -7.37 -5.63
C ALA A 10 -12.63 -8.72 -4.93
N ASN A 11 -12.43 -9.78 -5.71
CA ASN A 11 -11.83 -11.02 -5.21
C ASN A 11 -10.30 -10.99 -5.40
N TRP A 12 -9.58 -11.96 -4.84
CA TRP A 12 -8.11 -12.02 -4.92
C TRP A 12 -7.54 -11.99 -6.34
N GLN A 13 -8.22 -12.60 -7.31
CA GLN A 13 -7.77 -12.59 -8.70
C GLN A 13 -7.90 -11.18 -9.31
N THR A 14 -9.00 -10.49 -9.05
CA THR A 14 -9.22 -9.09 -9.45
C THR A 14 -8.22 -8.17 -8.77
N VAL A 15 -8.00 -8.33 -7.46
CA VAL A 15 -7.00 -7.55 -6.70
C VAL A 15 -5.63 -7.67 -7.35
N ARG A 16 -5.19 -8.89 -7.63
CA ARG A 16 -3.89 -9.15 -8.28
C ARG A 16 -3.77 -8.42 -9.61
N LYS A 17 -4.75 -8.61 -10.51
CA LYS A 17 -4.74 -7.99 -11.84
C LYS A 17 -4.75 -6.47 -11.76
N CYS A 18 -5.62 -5.88 -10.94
CA CYS A 18 -5.70 -4.43 -10.77
C CYS A 18 -4.39 -3.86 -10.22
N LEU A 19 -3.75 -4.50 -9.24
CA LEU A 19 -2.46 -4.06 -8.72
C LEU A 19 -1.37 -4.14 -9.78
N GLN A 20 -1.30 -5.21 -10.56
CA GLN A 20 -0.33 -5.33 -11.65
C GLN A 20 -0.51 -4.20 -12.68
N GLU A 21 -1.74 -3.89 -13.07
CA GLU A 21 -2.00 -2.78 -14.01
C GLU A 21 -1.66 -1.41 -13.39
N ILE A 22 -2.04 -1.16 -12.13
CA ILE A 22 -1.68 0.08 -11.43
C ILE A 22 -0.16 0.25 -11.36
N LEU A 23 0.58 -0.82 -11.08
CA LEU A 23 2.02 -0.78 -10.89
C LEU A 23 2.80 -0.75 -12.21
N LYS A 24 2.21 -1.15 -13.34
CA LYS A 24 2.79 -0.95 -14.67
C LYS A 24 2.88 0.53 -15.05
N ASP A 25 1.90 1.33 -14.65
CA ASP A 25 1.88 2.79 -14.89
C ASP A 25 2.86 3.55 -13.98
N VAL A 26 3.40 2.88 -12.96
CA VAL A 26 4.28 3.46 -11.95
C VAL A 26 5.72 3.31 -12.44
N ALA A 27 6.36 4.44 -12.75
CA ALA A 27 7.68 4.46 -13.39
C ALA A 27 8.73 3.64 -12.61
N PRO A 28 9.53 2.79 -13.28
CA PRO A 28 10.57 2.01 -12.63
C PRO A 28 11.61 2.95 -12.00
N GLY A 29 11.78 2.87 -10.68
CA GLY A 29 12.82 3.60 -9.92
C GLY A 29 12.37 4.88 -9.20
N SER A 30 11.14 5.35 -9.37
CA SER A 30 10.61 6.50 -8.58
C SER A 30 9.19 6.31 -8.09
N GLY A 31 8.50 5.28 -8.56
CA GLY A 31 7.08 5.17 -8.37
C GLY A 31 6.70 4.32 -7.17
N SER A 32 6.24 4.99 -6.11
CA SER A 32 5.46 4.38 -5.04
C SER A 32 4.17 5.16 -4.89
N LEU A 33 3.03 4.48 -4.74
CA LEU A 33 1.74 5.14 -4.57
C LEU A 33 1.29 5.08 -3.11
N PRO A 34 0.72 6.17 -2.55
CA PRO A 34 0.10 6.11 -1.23
C PRO A 34 -0.99 5.06 -1.14
N LEU A 35 -1.09 4.35 -0.02
CA LEU A 35 -2.15 3.37 0.22
C LEU A 35 -3.56 3.96 0.04
N SER A 36 -3.74 5.22 0.40
CA SER A 36 -4.99 5.97 0.23
C SER A 36 -5.43 6.07 -1.25
N ASN A 37 -4.48 6.07 -2.19
CA ASN A 37 -4.78 6.10 -3.62
C ASN A 37 -5.20 4.74 -4.16
N VAL A 38 -4.84 3.62 -3.52
CA VAL A 38 -5.13 2.27 -4.03
C VAL A 38 -6.64 2.07 -4.18
N LYS A 39 -7.42 2.25 -3.10
CA LYS A 39 -8.89 2.10 -3.15
C LYS A 39 -9.53 3.01 -4.19
N ARG A 40 -9.03 4.25 -4.29
CA ARG A 40 -9.50 5.24 -5.28
C ARG A 40 -9.26 4.76 -6.70
N LEU A 41 -8.09 4.18 -6.98
CA LEU A 41 -7.75 3.64 -8.31
C LEU A 41 -8.58 2.41 -8.67
N PHE A 42 -8.80 1.50 -7.71
CA PHE A 42 -9.72 0.37 -7.90
C PHE A 42 -11.10 0.83 -8.39
N ARG A 43 -11.63 1.85 -7.71
CA ARG A 43 -12.95 2.39 -8.02
C ARG A 43 -12.98 3.20 -9.33
N SER A 44 -11.98 4.05 -9.58
CA SER A 44 -11.98 4.96 -10.73
C SER A 44 -11.52 4.32 -12.04
N ARG A 45 -10.57 3.37 -11.99
CA ARG A 45 -10.02 2.72 -13.18
C ARG A 45 -10.74 1.43 -13.53
N PHE A 46 -11.12 0.65 -12.52
CA PHE A 46 -11.67 -0.70 -12.74
C PHE A 46 -13.14 -0.82 -12.37
N HIS A 47 -13.77 0.21 -11.77
CA HIS A 47 -15.16 0.17 -11.30
C HIS A 47 -15.42 -0.99 -10.32
N VAL A 48 -14.44 -1.27 -9.48
CA VAL A 48 -14.44 -2.35 -8.49
C VAL A 48 -14.17 -1.76 -7.10
N GLU A 49 -14.86 -2.27 -6.08
CA GLU A 49 -14.57 -1.89 -4.69
C GLU A 49 -13.53 -2.82 -4.08
N LEU A 50 -12.44 -2.24 -3.60
CA LEU A 50 -11.47 -2.94 -2.77
C LEU A 50 -11.89 -2.82 -1.30
N SER A 51 -12.27 -3.95 -0.71
CA SER A 51 -12.67 -4.03 0.70
C SER A 51 -11.78 -5.03 1.44
N GLU A 52 -10.94 -4.52 2.33
CA GLU A 52 -10.13 -5.35 3.22
C GLU A 52 -10.97 -6.30 4.05
N THR A 53 -12.13 -5.84 4.54
CA THR A 53 -13.01 -6.65 5.39
C THR A 53 -13.68 -7.77 4.60
N ALA A 54 -14.03 -7.54 3.34
CA ALA A 54 -14.58 -8.59 2.46
C ALA A 54 -13.54 -9.68 2.13
N LEU A 55 -12.25 -9.34 2.24
CA LEU A 55 -11.12 -10.25 2.00
C LEU A 55 -10.52 -10.82 3.30
N GLY A 56 -11.07 -10.48 4.46
CA GLY A 56 -10.69 -11.03 5.76
C GLY A 56 -9.65 -10.24 6.55
N HIS A 57 -9.39 -8.98 6.17
CA HIS A 57 -8.38 -8.12 6.81
C HIS A 57 -9.01 -6.90 7.49
N ALA A 58 -8.42 -6.49 8.62
CA ALA A 58 -8.85 -5.30 9.36
C ALA A 58 -8.30 -3.98 8.78
N LYS A 59 -7.20 -4.05 8.03
CA LYS A 59 -6.52 -2.86 7.47
C LYS A 59 -6.09 -3.14 6.03
N LEU A 60 -6.11 -2.09 5.21
CA LEU A 60 -5.64 -2.17 3.82
C LEU A 60 -4.15 -2.53 3.71
N SER A 61 -3.33 -2.10 4.67
CA SER A 61 -1.91 -2.47 4.73
C SER A 61 -1.69 -3.96 4.93
N GLU A 62 -2.54 -4.61 5.72
CA GLU A 62 -2.48 -6.07 5.95
C GLU A 62 -2.88 -6.82 4.70
N LEU A 63 -3.98 -6.40 4.04
CA LEU A 63 -4.41 -6.98 2.77
C LEU A 63 -3.31 -6.92 1.72
N LEU A 64 -2.64 -5.78 1.59
CA LEU A 64 -1.60 -5.56 0.58
C LEU A 64 -0.27 -6.25 0.91
N GLN A 65 -0.13 -6.81 2.11
CA GLN A 65 0.99 -7.66 2.53
C GLN A 65 0.61 -9.14 2.55
N ASP A 66 -0.62 -9.50 2.15
CA ASP A 66 -1.10 -10.87 2.20
C ASP A 66 -0.23 -11.78 1.29
N PRO A 67 0.12 -13.01 1.75
CA PRO A 67 0.91 -13.96 0.96
C PRO A 67 0.34 -14.26 -0.44
N ARG A 68 -0.97 -14.04 -0.64
CA ARG A 68 -1.62 -14.25 -1.94
C ARG A 68 -1.27 -13.19 -2.97
N ILE A 69 -0.70 -12.05 -2.60
CA ILE A 69 -0.33 -10.95 -3.52
C ILE A 69 1.03 -10.33 -3.22
N ASN A 70 1.80 -10.89 -2.28
CA ASN A 70 3.13 -10.41 -1.93
C ASN A 70 4.15 -10.54 -3.09
N ASP A 71 3.84 -11.34 -4.10
CA ASP A 71 4.59 -11.49 -5.36
C ASP A 71 4.30 -10.36 -6.37
N VAL A 72 3.35 -9.48 -6.08
CA VAL A 72 2.97 -8.37 -6.97
C VAL A 72 3.48 -7.03 -6.46
N CYS A 73 3.42 -6.81 -5.15
CA CYS A 73 3.75 -5.52 -4.57
C CYS A 73 4.34 -5.63 -3.17
N THR A 74 5.05 -4.58 -2.76
CA THR A 74 5.51 -4.39 -1.38
C THR A 74 4.88 -3.15 -0.78
N VAL A 75 4.54 -3.22 0.50
CA VAL A 75 4.10 -2.07 1.29
C VAL A 75 5.26 -1.55 2.12
N ARG A 76 5.51 -0.24 2.09
CA ARG A 76 6.60 0.40 2.85
C ARG A 76 6.10 1.64 3.55
N LEU A 77 6.70 1.97 4.70
CA LEU A 77 6.46 3.23 5.38
C LEU A 77 7.37 4.30 4.77
N GLN A 78 6.79 5.39 4.27
CA GLN A 78 7.52 6.52 3.70
C GLN A 78 7.02 7.82 4.33
N GLY A 79 7.89 8.48 5.11
CA GLY A 79 7.51 9.65 5.91
C GLY A 79 6.44 9.31 6.94
N GLN A 80 5.24 9.87 6.79
CA GLN A 80 4.12 9.72 7.73
C GLN A 80 3.03 8.75 7.24
N GLY A 81 3.24 8.06 6.10
CA GLY A 81 2.22 7.20 5.50
C GLY A 81 2.78 5.96 4.84
N TYR A 82 1.90 5.01 4.54
CA TYR A 82 2.28 3.81 3.82
C TYR A 82 2.12 3.99 2.32
N VAL A 83 3.06 3.42 1.57
CA VAL A 83 3.08 3.40 0.11
C VAL A 83 3.18 1.97 -0.41
N VAL A 84 2.65 1.75 -1.61
CA VAL A 84 2.75 0.49 -2.37
C VAL A 84 3.73 0.71 -3.51
N ALA A 85 4.69 -0.19 -3.65
CA ALA A 85 5.70 -0.16 -4.70
C ALA A 85 5.74 -1.52 -5.43
N PRO A 86 6.16 -1.53 -6.70
CA PRO A 86 6.46 -2.78 -7.41
C PRO A 86 7.65 -3.50 -6.75
N LEU A 87 7.72 -4.83 -6.90
CA LEU A 87 8.81 -5.66 -6.33
C LEU A 87 10.18 -5.50 -7.01
N THR A 88 10.36 -4.48 -7.84
CA THR A 88 11.68 -4.21 -8.40
C THR A 88 12.69 -4.04 -7.27
N PRO A 89 13.94 -4.51 -7.44
CA PRO A 89 14.99 -4.34 -6.45
C PRO A 89 15.29 -2.85 -6.31
N GLU A 90 14.55 -2.17 -5.46
CA GLU A 90 14.84 -0.82 -5.04
C GLU A 90 16.20 -0.85 -4.33
N PRO A 91 17.20 -0.08 -4.81
CA PRO A 91 18.45 0.06 -4.08
C PRO A 91 18.10 0.55 -2.67
N PRO A 92 18.75 0.01 -1.62
CA PRO A 92 18.33 0.22 -0.25
C PRO A 92 18.17 1.73 0.00
N ALA A 93 16.93 2.15 0.21
CA ALA A 93 16.63 3.49 0.66
C ALA A 93 17.42 3.68 1.96
N ARG A 94 18.47 4.50 1.91
CA ARG A 94 19.25 4.89 3.09
C ARG A 94 18.25 5.36 4.13
N SER A 95 18.03 4.53 5.14
CA SER A 95 17.20 4.85 6.28
C SER A 95 17.86 6.02 7.00
N GLN A 96 17.45 7.25 6.68
CA GLN A 96 17.59 8.36 7.62
C GLN A 96 16.53 8.17 8.71
N ILE A 97 16.72 7.16 9.56
CA ILE A 97 16.21 7.27 10.94
C ILE A 97 17.29 8.06 11.69
N SER A 98 17.19 9.38 11.60
CA SER A 98 17.88 10.27 12.53
C SER A 98 17.07 10.28 13.82
N LEU A 99 17.26 9.26 14.65
CA LEU A 99 16.83 9.32 16.04
C LEU A 99 17.96 10.02 16.80
N ALA A 100 17.74 11.30 17.10
CA ALA A 100 18.54 12.02 18.07
C ALA A 100 18.48 11.25 19.40
N ASP A 101 19.60 10.63 19.74
CA ASP A 101 19.92 10.19 21.09
C ASP A 101 20.01 11.44 21.97
N SER A 102 19.09 11.58 22.92
CA SER A 102 19.30 12.21 24.24
C SER A 102 17.95 12.44 24.92
N ILE A 103 17.38 11.39 25.50
CA ILE A 103 16.49 11.56 26.66
C ILE A 103 17.24 10.94 27.84
N ALA A 104 17.94 11.80 28.58
CA ALA A 104 18.44 11.51 29.93
C ALA A 104 17.26 11.06 30.81
N PRO A 105 17.45 10.11 31.75
CA PRO A 105 17.96 10.51 33.07
C PRO A 105 18.73 9.40 33.83
N LYS A 106 19.64 9.76 34.75
CA LYS A 106 19.75 9.04 36.03
C LYS A 106 20.15 9.98 37.17
N ILE A 107 19.25 10.03 38.13
CA ILE A 107 19.37 10.55 39.49
C ILE A 107 20.11 9.51 40.35
N SER A 108 20.75 9.98 41.43
CA SER A 108 21.32 9.23 42.58
C SER A 108 22.72 8.65 42.33
N THR A 109 23.74 8.94 43.16
CA THR A 109 23.79 9.07 44.62
C THR A 109 24.63 10.26 45.08
#